data_AF-A0A2E5C0M6-F1
#
_entry.id   AF-A0A2E5C0M6-F1
#
_cell.length_a   1.000
_cell.length_b   1.000
_cell.length_c   1.000
_cell.angle_alpha   90.00
_cell.angle_beta   90.00
_cell.angle_gamma   90.00
#
_symmetry.space_group_name_H-M   'P 1'
#
loop_
_entity.id
_entity.type
_entity.pdbx_description
1 polymer ?
#
loop_
_entity_poly.entity_id
_entity_poly.type
_entity_poly.pdbx_seq_one_letter_code
_entity_poly.pdbx_strand_id
1 'polypeptide(L)'
;MANDSKENFSGEDVREGLAAVISIRVPEPQFESQKKIKLTNVEIKGKVETLVLEYLGAYLEENPSVSKKIVAKAIDAQRARLAAKKARELTRRKNVLEFSTLPGKLADCQESDPSLSELFLVEGDSAGGSAKQGRDRKNQAILPLKGKILNVEKARFDKMLTNEEIKTMITAMGTGIGKEEFNIEKIRYHKIIIMTDADVDGSHILTLILTFFYRQMPEIIENGYLYIAQPPLYRAKKGRSSFFVRDENELTERLVKSSSEILTLTSENGKKIGGEELFQTAMQIRLYKTHYDRLCYNPNLKMLVNLLLKHQIEIDLGGAEHIINCISGLKEIYPDYKLTLNPEKQGNNVLIEANGEQIELSFNLLENFSAYDYSQMFDEHLGLKEALGEEGLVLTEEKEGESNDFQSWFEVLDFLINFGKKGMYIQRYKGLGEMNPEQLWETTLDPKVRTLKKVTIEDIVESDGIFTILMGDHVEPRRNFIEENALRVKNLDV
;
A
#
# COMPACT_ATOMS: atom_id res chain seq x y z
N MET A 1 43.12 -1.39 27.98
CA MET A 1 42.13 -0.40 27.49
C MET A 1 40.86 -0.62 28.29
N ALA A 2 40.89 -0.22 29.56
CA ALA A 2 39.79 -0.35 30.50
C ALA A 2 39.75 0.93 31.35
N ASN A 3 38.53 1.33 31.70
CA ASN A 3 38.16 2.35 32.69
C ASN A 3 38.33 3.84 32.35
N ASP A 4 37.44 4.37 31.51
CA ASP A 4 37.03 5.78 31.63
C ASP A 4 35.53 5.99 31.87
N SER A 5 34.72 4.92 31.91
CA SER A 5 33.32 4.95 32.37
C SER A 5 33.15 4.03 33.59
N LYS A 6 32.72 4.59 34.73
CA LYS A 6 32.43 3.84 35.97
C LYS A 6 31.12 3.02 35.92
N GLU A 7 30.39 3.05 34.81
CA GLU A 7 29.12 2.33 34.63
C GLU A 7 29.31 1.05 33.82
N ASN A 8 28.68 -0.04 34.28
CA ASN A 8 28.61 -1.30 33.55
C ASN A 8 27.82 -1.15 32.24
N PHE A 9 28.07 -2.04 31.28
CA PHE A 9 27.23 -2.14 30.09
C PHE A 9 25.80 -2.54 30.47
N SER A 10 24.82 -1.88 29.87
CA SER A 10 23.45 -2.36 29.86
C SER A 10 23.29 -3.48 28.83
N GLY A 11 22.23 -4.29 28.96
CA GLY A 11 21.94 -5.31 27.96
C GLY A 11 21.62 -4.72 26.58
N GLU A 12 21.20 -3.46 26.49
CA GLU A 12 20.96 -2.77 25.23
C GLU A 12 22.25 -2.39 24.52
N ASP A 13 23.24 -1.89 25.28
CA ASP A 13 24.56 -1.52 24.75
C ASP A 13 25.23 -2.71 24.04
N VAL A 14 25.03 -3.93 24.55
CA VAL A 14 25.61 -5.16 23.99
C VAL A 14 24.79 -5.70 22.81
N ARG A 15 23.46 -5.53 22.80
CA ARG A 15 22.59 -6.00 21.72
C ARG A 15 22.54 -5.05 20.52
N GLU A 16 23.06 -3.83 20.65
CA GLU A 16 23.02 -2.84 19.57
C GLU A 16 23.78 -3.33 18.32
N GLY A 17 23.05 -3.55 17.24
CA GLY A 17 23.58 -4.07 15.98
C GLY A 17 24.00 -5.55 16.04
N LEU A 18 23.45 -6.32 16.98
CA LEU A 18 23.54 -7.77 17.04
C LEU A 18 22.37 -8.38 16.26
N ALA A 19 22.68 -9.22 15.26
CA ALA A 19 21.72 -10.12 14.65
C ALA A 19 21.91 -11.52 15.27
N ALA A 20 20.87 -12.06 15.87
CA ALA A 20 20.92 -13.38 16.52
C ALA A 20 19.65 -14.17 16.22
N VAL A 21 19.82 -15.46 15.94
CA VAL A 21 18.72 -16.42 15.77
C VAL A 21 18.83 -17.46 16.88
N ILE A 22 17.80 -17.57 17.71
CA ILE A 22 17.74 -18.55 18.78
C ILE A 22 16.66 -19.56 18.42
N SER A 23 17.09 -20.78 18.06
CA SER A 23 16.19 -21.89 17.76
C SER A 23 16.32 -22.96 18.84
N ILE A 24 15.20 -23.27 19.49
CA ILE A 24 15.13 -24.23 20.59
C ILE A 24 14.09 -25.30 20.28
N ARG A 25 14.41 -26.55 20.66
CA ARG A 25 13.49 -27.68 20.54
C ARG A 25 13.00 -28.07 21.92
N VAL A 26 11.69 -27.98 22.11
CA VAL A 26 11.03 -28.15 23.41
C VAL A 26 9.99 -29.25 23.30
N PRO A 27 10.02 -30.30 24.15
CA PRO A 27 9.03 -31.38 24.09
C PRO A 27 7.59 -30.90 24.34
N GLU A 28 7.39 -30.02 25.33
CA GLU A 28 6.08 -29.48 25.70
C GLU A 28 6.12 -27.94 25.81
N PRO A 29 6.05 -27.22 24.67
CA PRO A 29 6.14 -25.76 24.68
C PRO A 29 4.83 -25.14 25.18
N GLN A 30 4.95 -24.23 26.15
CA GLN A 30 3.86 -23.45 26.71
C GLN A 30 3.96 -22.01 26.21
N PHE A 31 2.87 -21.49 25.67
CA PHE A 31 2.81 -20.13 25.13
C PHE A 31 1.73 -19.31 25.84
N GLU A 32 1.96 -18.00 25.98
CA GLU A 32 0.98 -17.08 26.58
C GLU A 32 -0.28 -16.92 25.72
N SER A 33 -0.18 -17.12 24.41
CA SER A 33 -1.30 -17.01 23.47
C SER A 33 -1.17 -18.00 22.31
N GLN A 34 -2.29 -18.21 21.61
CA GLN A 34 -2.36 -19.06 20.41
C GLN A 34 -1.44 -18.58 19.28
N LYS A 35 -1.10 -17.29 19.25
CA LYS A 35 -0.14 -16.72 18.28
C LYS A 35 1.31 -17.15 18.55
N LYS A 36 1.58 -17.87 19.65
CA LYS A 36 2.91 -18.41 20.02
C LYS A 36 4.02 -17.37 20.09
N ILE A 37 3.69 -16.12 20.45
CA ILE A 37 4.61 -14.97 20.46
C ILE A 37 5.57 -15.04 21.66
N LYS A 38 5.11 -15.53 22.81
CA LYS A 38 5.90 -15.58 24.05
C LYS A 38 5.86 -16.97 24.66
N LEU A 39 7.03 -17.57 24.86
CA LEU A 39 7.23 -18.85 25.52
C LEU A 39 7.29 -18.66 27.05
N THR A 40 6.53 -19.43 27.82
CA THR A 40 6.39 -19.28 29.28
C THR A 40 7.11 -20.37 30.09
N ASN A 41 7.77 -21.34 29.44
CA ASN A 41 8.52 -22.39 30.12
C ASN A 41 9.74 -21.83 30.90
N VAL A 42 9.60 -21.64 32.21
CA VAL A 42 10.64 -21.06 33.09
C VAL A 42 11.95 -21.88 33.07
N GLU A 43 11.85 -23.21 33.01
CA GLU A 43 13.02 -24.09 33.01
C GLU A 43 13.91 -23.91 31.78
N ILE A 44 13.32 -23.51 30.66
CA ILE A 44 14.03 -23.38 29.37
C ILE A 44 14.89 -22.14 29.37
N LYS A 45 14.39 -21.05 29.96
CA LYS A 45 15.15 -19.82 30.11
C LYS A 45 16.49 -20.08 30.80
N GLY A 46 16.48 -20.76 31.95
CA GLY A 46 17.70 -21.07 32.69
C GLY A 46 18.69 -21.91 31.88
N LYS A 47 18.21 -22.95 31.18
CA LYS A 47 19.06 -23.81 30.33
C LYS A 47 19.71 -23.03 29.18
N VAL A 48 18.93 -22.20 28.49
CA VAL A 48 19.44 -21.38 27.38
C VAL A 48 20.45 -20.35 27.89
N GLU A 49 20.16 -19.68 29.01
CA GLU A 49 21.10 -18.72 29.62
C GLU A 49 22.43 -19.36 29.99
N THR A 50 22.43 -20.55 30.60
CA THR A 50 23.65 -21.29 30.94
C THR A 50 24.47 -21.64 29.68
N LEU A 51 23.82 -22.22 28.66
CA LEU A 51 24.50 -22.60 27.42
C LEU A 51 25.08 -21.38 26.70
N VAL A 52 24.30 -20.30 26.58
CA VAL A 52 24.80 -19.08 25.94
C VAL A 52 25.98 -18.52 26.71
N LEU A 53 25.94 -18.47 28.03
CA LEU A 53 27.03 -17.95 28.84
C LEU A 53 28.31 -18.77 28.69
N GLU A 54 28.20 -20.11 28.73
CA GLU A 54 29.33 -21.04 28.59
C GLU A 54 29.98 -20.93 27.21
N TYR A 55 29.19 -21.11 26.13
CA TYR A 55 29.73 -21.14 24.77
C TYR A 55 30.14 -19.75 24.27
N LEU A 56 29.37 -18.70 24.58
CA LEU A 56 29.76 -17.34 24.22
C LEU A 56 31.00 -16.90 24.99
N GLY A 57 31.10 -17.26 26.28
CA GLY A 57 32.28 -17.01 27.10
C GLY A 57 33.51 -17.66 26.51
N ALA A 58 33.45 -18.98 26.25
CA ALA A 58 34.54 -19.72 25.63
C ALA A 58 34.94 -19.12 24.27
N TYR A 59 33.98 -18.81 23.40
CA TYR A 59 34.25 -18.21 22.09
C TYR A 59 34.97 -16.85 22.22
N LEU A 60 34.56 -16.00 23.16
CA LEU A 60 35.19 -14.70 23.38
C LEU A 60 36.61 -14.81 23.95
N GLU A 61 36.88 -15.82 24.77
CA GLU A 61 38.23 -16.11 25.27
C GLU A 61 39.15 -16.66 24.18
N GLU A 62 38.63 -17.57 23.35
CA GLU A 62 39.35 -18.18 22.23
C GLU A 62 39.64 -17.20 21.09
N ASN A 63 38.82 -16.15 20.93
CA ASN A 63 38.92 -15.19 19.83
C ASN A 63 39.17 -13.73 20.29
N PRO A 64 40.31 -13.40 20.94
CA PRO A 64 40.55 -12.06 21.51
C PRO A 64 40.46 -10.89 20.52
N SER A 65 40.79 -11.12 19.24
CA SER A 65 40.72 -10.10 18.19
C SER A 65 39.28 -9.72 17.84
N VAL A 66 38.36 -10.69 17.84
CA VAL A 66 36.92 -10.49 17.62
C VAL A 66 36.30 -9.89 18.87
N SER A 67 36.64 -10.40 20.05
CA SER A 67 36.14 -9.90 21.35
C SER A 67 36.44 -8.43 21.55
N LYS A 68 37.66 -7.98 21.21
CA LYS A 68 38.02 -6.56 21.25
C LYS A 68 37.13 -5.70 20.34
N LYS A 69 36.76 -6.18 19.16
CA LYS A 69 35.88 -5.45 18.24
C LYS A 69 34.44 -5.39 18.78
N ILE A 70 33.93 -6.49 19.33
CA ILE A 70 32.60 -6.54 19.95
C ILE A 70 32.52 -5.58 21.14
N VAL A 71 33.51 -5.64 22.03
CA VAL A 71 33.59 -4.74 23.20
C VAL A 71 33.74 -3.28 22.76
N ALA A 72 34.55 -2.98 21.74
CA ALA A 72 34.66 -1.61 21.22
C ALA A 72 33.31 -1.08 20.71
N LYS A 73 32.55 -1.90 19.98
CA LYS A 73 31.20 -1.54 19.53
C LYS A 73 30.24 -1.31 20.69
N ALA A 74 30.29 -2.16 21.73
CA ALA A 74 29.48 -1.97 22.95
C ALA A 74 29.87 -0.70 23.73
N ILE A 75 31.16 -0.33 23.74
CA ILE A 75 31.63 0.94 24.32
C ILE A 75 31.11 2.14 23.53
N ASP A 76 31.12 2.07 22.20
CA ASP A 76 30.60 3.15 21.35
C ASP A 76 29.08 3.32 21.55
N ALA A 77 28.33 2.22 21.63
CA ALA A 77 26.92 2.20 22.00
C ALA A 77 26.67 2.81 23.38
N GLN A 78 27.41 2.38 24.41
CA GLN A 78 27.33 2.94 25.75
C GLN A 78 27.61 4.45 25.76
N ARG A 79 28.65 4.90 25.05
CA ARG A 79 28.98 6.33 24.93
C ARG A 79 27.87 7.11 24.24
N ALA A 80 27.29 6.58 23.17
CA ALA A 80 26.15 7.19 22.50
C ALA A 80 24.93 7.30 23.44
N ARG A 81 24.60 6.24 24.17
CA ARG A 81 23.52 6.24 25.17
C ARG A 81 23.77 7.25 26.29
N LEU A 82 24.99 7.31 26.84
CA LEU A 82 25.34 8.26 27.90
C LEU A 82 25.39 9.71 27.40
N ALA A 83 25.86 9.94 26.18
CA ALA A 83 25.81 11.25 25.54
C ALA A 83 24.36 11.69 25.29
N ALA A 84 23.51 10.79 24.80
CA ALA A 84 22.08 11.03 24.64
C ALA A 84 21.42 11.31 26.00
N LYS A 85 21.72 10.51 27.04
CA LYS A 85 21.21 10.73 28.41
C LYS A 85 21.65 12.08 28.97
N LYS A 86 22.91 12.49 28.79
CA LYS A 86 23.40 13.81 29.22
C LYS A 86 22.75 14.95 28.43
N ALA A 87 22.62 14.81 27.11
CA ALA A 87 21.93 15.78 26.26
C ALA A 87 20.45 15.92 26.65
N ARG A 88 19.79 14.80 26.96
CA ARG A 88 18.43 14.70 27.50
C ARG A 88 18.31 15.31 28.89
N GLU A 89 19.26 15.10 29.80
CA GLU A 89 19.24 15.72 31.13
C GLU A 89 19.48 17.24 31.08
N LEU A 90 20.33 17.71 30.17
CA LEU A 90 20.56 19.14 29.93
C LEU A 90 19.32 19.83 29.33
N THR A 91 18.60 19.17 28.43
CA THR A 91 17.31 19.65 27.93
C THR A 91 16.22 19.53 28.99
N ARG A 92 16.17 18.44 29.76
CA ARG A 92 15.23 18.24 30.87
C ARG A 92 15.43 19.28 31.98
N ARG A 93 16.66 19.64 32.37
CA ARG A 93 16.93 20.68 33.39
C ARG A 93 16.57 22.09 32.93
N LYS A 94 16.69 22.40 31.63
CA LYS A 94 16.13 23.65 31.06
C LYS A 94 14.60 23.59 30.96
N ASN A 95 14.02 22.40 30.76
CA ASN A 95 12.61 22.20 30.45
C ASN A 95 11.76 21.60 31.60
N VAL A 96 12.23 21.51 32.85
CA VAL A 96 11.39 21.03 33.98
C VAL A 96 10.19 21.95 34.19
N LEU A 97 10.28 23.22 33.78
CA LEU A 97 9.16 24.15 33.72
C LEU A 97 8.33 24.06 32.40
N GLU A 98 8.85 23.44 31.34
CA GLU A 98 8.29 23.44 29.98
C GLU A 98 7.65 22.11 29.54
N PHE A 99 7.66 21.03 30.33
CA PHE A 99 6.84 19.85 30.01
C PHE A 99 5.32 20.14 30.06
N SER A 100 4.91 21.34 30.49
CA SER A 100 3.53 21.83 30.36
C SER A 100 3.26 22.59 29.05
N THR A 101 4.28 22.91 28.25
CA THR A 101 4.09 23.67 27.01
C THR A 101 4.02 22.73 25.82
N LEU A 102 2.80 22.55 25.31
CA LEU A 102 2.54 21.88 24.04
C LEU A 102 3.33 22.54 22.91
N PRO A 103 3.69 21.80 21.84
CA PRO A 103 4.41 22.37 20.71
C PRO A 103 3.62 23.53 20.10
N GLY A 104 4.27 24.66 19.80
CA GLY A 104 3.57 25.85 19.26
C GLY A 104 2.86 25.62 17.91
N LYS A 105 3.25 24.55 17.18
CA LYS A 105 2.58 24.11 15.95
C LYS A 105 1.29 23.32 16.20
N LEU A 106 1.14 22.70 17.36
CA LEU A 106 -0.01 21.86 17.70
C LEU A 106 -1.24 22.74 17.91
N ALA A 107 -2.28 22.50 17.11
CA ALA A 107 -3.61 23.01 17.39
C ALA A 107 -4.38 21.94 18.18
N ASP A 108 -4.35 22.04 19.51
CA ASP A 108 -4.93 21.02 20.39
C ASP A 108 -6.46 21.07 20.49
N CYS A 109 -7.09 20.00 20.98
CA CYS A 109 -8.51 19.88 21.25
C CYS A 109 -8.87 20.17 22.72
N GLN A 110 -10.17 20.28 23.02
CA GLN A 110 -10.68 20.50 24.38
C GLN A 110 -10.80 19.21 25.19
N GLU A 111 -11.03 18.09 24.50
CA GLU A 111 -11.17 16.78 25.11
C GLU A 111 -9.84 16.32 25.72
N SER A 112 -9.91 15.84 26.95
CA SER A 112 -8.76 15.35 27.72
C SER A 112 -8.72 13.83 27.80
N ASP A 113 -9.85 13.14 27.56
CA ASP A 113 -9.89 11.68 27.48
C ASP A 113 -9.23 11.20 26.17
N PRO A 114 -8.10 10.45 26.25
CA PRO A 114 -7.41 9.95 25.07
C PRO A 114 -8.28 9.08 24.17
N SER A 115 -9.27 8.38 24.72
CA SER A 115 -10.15 7.48 23.95
C SER A 115 -11.13 8.23 23.05
N LEU A 116 -11.43 9.48 23.38
CA LEU A 116 -12.36 10.34 22.65
C LEU A 116 -11.65 11.34 21.76
N SER A 117 -10.35 11.57 21.98
CA SER A 117 -9.53 12.54 21.26
C SER A 117 -8.78 11.92 20.06
N GLU A 118 -8.55 12.74 19.05
CA GLU A 118 -7.94 12.35 17.79
C GLU A 118 -6.83 13.34 17.43
N LEU A 119 -5.70 12.86 16.90
CA LEU A 119 -4.58 13.66 16.43
C LEU A 119 -4.38 13.44 14.94
N PHE A 120 -4.48 14.49 14.14
CA PHE A 120 -4.15 14.46 12.71
C PHE A 120 -2.72 14.95 12.49
N LEU A 121 -1.89 14.09 11.88
CA LEU A 121 -0.58 14.45 11.37
C LEU A 121 -0.74 14.85 9.91
N VAL A 122 -0.57 16.14 9.61
CA VAL A 122 -0.91 16.70 8.29
C VAL A 122 0.35 17.13 7.55
N GLU A 123 0.42 16.78 6.27
CA GLU A 123 1.48 17.23 5.38
C GLU A 123 1.37 18.73 5.06
N GLY A 124 2.36 19.51 5.52
CA GLY A 124 2.50 20.92 5.19
C GLY A 124 1.58 21.88 5.95
N ASP A 125 1.99 23.16 5.96
CA ASP A 125 1.22 24.23 6.63
C ASP A 125 -0.08 24.57 5.89
N SER A 126 -0.14 24.33 4.58
CA SER A 126 -1.32 24.64 3.75
C SER A 126 -2.52 23.76 4.15
N ALA A 127 -2.37 22.45 4.03
CA ALA A 127 -3.37 21.49 4.46
C ALA A 127 -3.60 21.56 5.99
N GLY A 128 -2.53 21.80 6.77
CA GLY A 128 -2.65 22.05 8.21
C GLY A 128 -3.52 23.26 8.56
N GLY A 129 -3.46 24.33 7.76
CA GLY A 129 -4.30 25.52 7.90
C GLY A 129 -5.77 25.23 7.63
N SER A 130 -6.08 24.57 6.51
CA SER A 130 -7.44 24.15 6.17
C SER A 130 -8.02 23.18 7.21
N ALA A 131 -7.23 22.19 7.64
CA ALA A 131 -7.61 21.24 8.67
C ALA A 131 -7.89 21.93 10.01
N LYS A 132 -7.03 22.88 10.43
CA LYS A 132 -7.24 23.66 11.67
C LYS A 132 -8.54 24.47 11.64
N GLN A 133 -8.93 24.98 10.47
CA GLN A 133 -10.16 25.75 10.30
C GLN A 133 -11.40 24.85 10.26
N GLY A 134 -11.32 23.68 9.63
CA GLY A 134 -12.45 22.76 9.43
C GLY A 134 -12.69 21.76 10.57
N ARG A 135 -11.70 21.53 11.44
CA ARG A 135 -11.79 20.52 12.52
C ARG A 135 -12.90 20.78 13.54
N ASP A 136 -13.33 19.70 14.19
CA ASP A 136 -14.05 19.82 15.46
C ASP A 136 -13.06 20.10 16.59
N ARG A 137 -13.13 21.33 17.13
CA ARG A 137 -12.26 21.78 18.24
C ARG A 137 -12.50 21.00 19.52
N LYS A 138 -13.64 20.31 19.65
CA LYS A 138 -13.96 19.50 20.82
C LYS A 138 -12.95 18.36 20.97
N ASN A 139 -12.72 17.56 19.93
CA ASN A 139 -11.97 16.32 20.06
C ASN A 139 -10.88 16.07 18.99
N GLN A 140 -10.71 16.94 17.99
CA GLN A 140 -9.68 16.74 16.96
C GLN A 140 -8.54 17.73 17.13
N ALA A 141 -7.33 17.25 17.33
CA ALA A 141 -6.09 18.02 17.32
C ALA A 141 -5.38 17.91 15.97
N ILE A 142 -4.72 18.99 15.53
CA ILE A 142 -4.00 19.04 14.24
C ILE A 142 -2.54 19.38 14.49
N LEU A 143 -1.64 18.56 13.95
CA LEU A 143 -0.20 18.80 13.94
C LEU A 143 0.34 18.84 12.50
N PRO A 144 0.62 20.04 11.95
CA PRO A 144 1.26 20.20 10.65
C PRO A 144 2.74 19.81 10.71
N LEU A 145 3.18 19.00 9.74
CA LEU A 145 4.57 18.58 9.57
C LEU A 145 5.20 19.30 8.38
N LYS A 146 6.44 19.78 8.53
CA LYS A 146 7.15 20.49 7.44
C LYS A 146 8.22 19.62 6.80
N GLY A 147 8.16 19.56 5.47
CA GLY A 147 9.17 18.87 4.66
C GLY A 147 9.19 17.35 4.90
N LYS A 148 10.20 16.70 4.34
CA LYS A 148 10.40 15.25 4.50
C LYS A 148 10.95 14.96 5.89
N ILE A 149 10.30 14.03 6.59
CA ILE A 149 10.75 13.58 7.91
C ILE A 149 12.10 12.86 7.77
N LEU A 150 12.93 12.94 8.81
CA LEU A 150 14.18 12.21 8.85
C LEU A 150 13.92 10.69 8.78
N ASN A 151 14.58 10.00 7.85
CA ASN A 151 14.55 8.54 7.82
C ASN A 151 15.27 7.98 9.06
N VAL A 152 14.48 7.44 9.99
CA VAL A 152 14.98 6.91 11.27
C VAL A 152 15.64 5.54 11.15
N GLU A 153 15.45 4.82 10.05
CA GLU A 153 16.15 3.56 9.78
C GLU A 153 17.66 3.79 9.61
N LYS A 154 18.02 4.88 8.92
CA LYS A 154 19.41 5.25 8.65
C LYS A 154 20.02 6.13 9.72
N ALA A 155 19.18 6.91 10.41
CA ALA A 155 19.66 7.91 11.35
C ALA A 155 20.01 7.27 12.69
N ARG A 156 21.14 7.70 13.25
CA ARG A 156 21.45 7.40 14.65
C ARG A 156 20.42 8.06 15.57
N PHE A 157 20.22 7.42 16.72
CA PHE A 157 19.21 7.82 17.70
C PHE A 157 19.39 9.25 18.22
N ASP A 158 20.62 9.72 18.42
CA ASP A 158 20.93 11.11 18.80
C ASP A 158 20.47 12.11 17.74
N LYS A 159 20.78 11.86 16.47
CA LYS A 159 20.36 12.70 15.34
C LYS A 159 18.84 12.74 15.22
N MET A 160 18.18 11.59 15.43
CA MET A 160 16.71 11.49 15.46
C MET A 160 16.11 12.41 16.53
N LEU A 161 16.64 12.37 17.76
CA LEU A 161 16.15 13.22 18.85
C LEU A 161 16.44 14.69 18.66
N THR A 162 17.43 15.07 17.86
CA THR A 162 17.68 16.49 17.53
C THR A 162 16.74 17.05 16.47
N ASN A 163 16.02 16.21 15.73
CA ASN A 163 15.10 16.64 14.70
C ASN A 163 13.83 17.28 15.30
N GLU A 164 13.53 18.51 14.87
CA GLU A 164 12.43 19.30 15.41
C GLU A 164 11.05 18.70 15.13
N GLU A 165 10.81 18.11 13.96
CA GLU A 165 9.50 17.49 13.64
C GLU A 165 9.27 16.25 14.51
N ILE A 166 10.28 15.40 14.68
CA ILE A 166 10.20 14.22 15.56
C ILE A 166 9.99 14.64 17.01
N LYS A 167 10.72 15.63 17.53
CA LYS A 167 10.50 16.17 18.89
C LYS A 167 9.08 16.69 19.07
N THR A 168 8.57 17.40 18.07
CA THR A 168 7.21 17.96 18.07
C THR A 168 6.17 16.84 18.13
N MET A 169 6.33 15.79 17.32
CA MET A 169 5.44 14.62 17.34
C MET A 169 5.44 13.91 18.69
N ILE A 170 6.63 13.62 19.25
CA ILE A 170 6.76 12.93 20.55
C ILE A 170 6.11 13.76 21.66
N THR A 171 6.40 15.07 21.69
CA THR A 171 5.84 15.99 22.68
C THR A 171 4.31 16.10 22.54
N ALA A 172 3.79 16.14 21.31
CA ALA A 172 2.35 16.18 21.06
C ALA A 172 1.65 14.93 21.60
N MET A 173 2.22 13.73 21.36
CA MET A 173 1.63 12.46 21.81
C MET A 173 1.75 12.22 23.32
N GLY A 174 2.78 12.78 23.97
CA GLY A 174 2.98 12.67 25.43
C GLY A 174 3.52 11.33 25.92
N THR A 175 3.81 10.40 25.01
CA THR A 175 4.25 9.02 25.34
C THR A 175 5.71 8.92 25.76
N GLY A 176 6.55 9.93 25.46
CA GLY A 176 8.01 9.79 25.56
C GLY A 176 8.58 8.97 24.39
N ILE A 177 9.89 8.67 24.40
CA ILE A 177 10.52 7.89 23.32
C ILE A 177 11.66 6.99 23.81
N GLY A 178 11.73 5.79 23.21
CA GLY A 178 12.71 4.77 23.52
C GLY A 178 12.29 3.90 24.70
N LYS A 179 12.92 2.73 24.83
CA LYS A 179 12.47 1.65 25.71
C LYS A 179 12.38 2.02 27.20
N GLU A 180 13.18 2.97 27.68
CA GLU A 180 13.20 3.38 29.09
C GLU A 180 12.18 4.48 29.43
N GLU A 181 11.78 5.31 28.46
CA GLU A 181 10.91 6.49 28.69
C GLU A 181 9.53 6.37 28.06
N PHE A 182 9.39 5.51 27.05
CA PHE A 182 8.11 5.29 26.38
C PHE A 182 7.10 4.67 27.34
N ASN A 183 5.95 5.31 27.47
CA ASN A 183 4.82 4.80 28.21
C ASN A 183 3.53 5.09 27.43
N ILE A 184 2.91 4.01 26.95
CA ILE A 184 1.65 4.06 26.22
C ILE A 184 0.47 4.60 27.06
N GLU A 185 0.47 4.39 28.38
CA GLU A 185 -0.60 4.88 29.28
C GLU A 185 -0.66 6.40 29.36
N LYS A 186 0.42 7.09 28.99
CA LYS A 186 0.50 8.56 28.94
C LYS A 186 0.08 9.15 27.60
N ILE A 187 -0.31 8.31 26.63
CA ILE A 187 -0.71 8.78 25.32
C ILE A 187 -1.90 9.74 25.43
N ARG A 188 -1.84 10.84 24.69
CA ARG A 188 -2.86 11.89 24.73
C ARG A 188 -4.01 11.66 23.75
N TYR A 189 -3.83 10.78 22.76
CA TYR A 189 -4.78 10.50 21.69
C TYR A 189 -4.74 9.02 21.31
N HIS A 190 -5.86 8.29 21.44
CA HIS A 190 -5.98 6.89 21.01
C HIS A 190 -6.24 6.75 19.50
N LYS A 191 -6.46 7.86 18.80
CA LYS A 191 -6.51 7.86 17.33
C LYS A 191 -5.52 8.86 16.78
N ILE A 192 -4.45 8.35 16.20
CA ILE A 192 -3.47 9.11 15.45
C ILE A 192 -3.72 8.84 13.96
N ILE A 193 -4.09 9.87 13.22
CA ILE A 193 -4.50 9.78 11.83
C ILE A 193 -3.45 10.51 10.97
N ILE A 194 -2.79 9.77 10.09
CA ILE A 194 -1.86 10.32 9.10
C ILE A 194 -2.67 10.81 7.90
N MET A 195 -2.52 12.08 7.54
CA MET A 195 -3.21 12.72 6.44
C MET A 195 -2.19 13.38 5.51
N THR A 196 -1.84 12.66 4.45
CA THR A 196 -0.85 13.05 3.42
C THR A 196 -1.54 13.24 2.07
N ASP A 197 -0.88 13.96 1.17
CA ASP A 197 -1.38 14.16 -0.19
C ASP A 197 -1.32 12.85 -1.00
N ALA A 198 -2.22 12.72 -1.98
CA ALA A 198 -2.27 11.59 -2.90
C ALA A 198 -1.29 11.82 -4.06
N ASP A 199 -0.01 11.96 -3.71
CA ASP A 199 1.08 12.09 -4.66
C ASP A 199 2.32 11.30 -4.20
N VAL A 200 3.39 11.36 -4.99
CA VAL A 200 4.67 10.69 -4.70
C VAL A 200 5.36 11.22 -3.45
N ASP A 201 5.22 12.52 -3.12
CA ASP A 201 5.84 13.12 -1.95
C ASP A 201 5.08 12.74 -0.67
N GLY A 202 3.75 12.75 -0.71
CA GLY A 202 2.88 12.29 0.37
C GLY A 202 3.07 10.81 0.66
N SER A 203 3.23 9.97 -0.36
CA SER A 203 3.58 8.55 -0.20
C SER A 203 4.93 8.35 0.48
N HIS A 204 5.91 9.21 0.18
CA HIS A 204 7.23 9.20 0.83
C HIS A 204 7.12 9.63 2.30
N ILE A 205 6.41 10.72 2.61
CA ILE A 205 6.19 11.17 3.99
C ILE A 205 5.45 10.11 4.80
N LEU A 206 4.40 9.52 4.23
CA LEU A 206 3.67 8.41 4.84
C LEU A 206 4.61 7.25 5.19
N THR A 207 5.46 6.84 4.26
CA THR A 207 6.45 5.77 4.49
C THR A 207 7.41 6.11 5.63
N LEU A 208 7.89 7.35 5.70
CA LEU A 208 8.78 7.82 6.78
C LEU A 208 8.08 7.82 8.14
N ILE A 209 6.83 8.27 8.21
CA ILE A 209 6.03 8.25 9.43
C ILE A 209 5.76 6.81 9.89
N LEU A 210 5.38 5.92 8.96
CA LEU A 210 5.16 4.51 9.26
C LEU A 210 6.43 3.85 9.78
N THR A 211 7.58 4.14 9.15
CA THR A 211 8.89 3.67 9.62
C THR A 211 9.18 4.17 11.03
N PHE A 212 8.90 5.44 11.32
CA PHE A 212 9.07 6.01 12.66
C PHE A 212 8.24 5.28 13.72
N PHE A 213 6.93 5.11 13.48
CA PHE A 213 6.08 4.39 14.43
C PHE A 213 6.48 2.92 14.57
N TYR A 214 6.78 2.23 13.48
CA TYR A 214 7.21 0.84 13.49
C TYR A 214 8.49 0.63 14.31
N ARG A 215 9.48 1.53 14.14
CA ARG A 215 10.78 1.41 14.81
C ARG A 215 10.80 1.91 16.25
N GLN A 216 10.09 3.00 16.54
CA GLN A 216 10.23 3.71 17.81
C GLN A 216 9.04 3.53 18.75
N MET A 217 7.86 3.24 18.22
CA MET A 217 6.60 3.18 18.98
C MET A 217 5.66 2.07 18.48
N PRO A 218 6.13 0.81 18.36
CA PRO A 218 5.31 -0.29 17.82
C PRO A 218 4.03 -0.52 18.62
N GLU A 219 4.05 -0.27 19.93
CA GLU A 219 2.89 -0.39 20.82
C GLU A 219 1.70 0.48 20.37
N ILE A 220 1.92 1.62 19.71
CA ILE A 220 0.84 2.46 19.16
C ILE A 220 0.11 1.70 18.04
N ILE A 221 0.85 0.96 17.22
CA ILE A 221 0.28 0.16 16.13
C ILE A 221 -0.41 -1.09 16.69
N GLU A 222 0.22 -1.76 17.65
CA GLU A 222 -0.31 -2.98 18.30
C GLU A 222 -1.61 -2.72 19.05
N ASN A 223 -1.72 -1.59 19.77
CA ASN A 223 -2.97 -1.15 20.41
C ASN A 223 -4.00 -0.64 19.37
N GLY A 224 -3.60 -0.49 18.11
CA GLY A 224 -4.47 -0.09 17.03
C GLY A 224 -4.86 1.38 17.06
N TYR A 225 -3.94 2.24 17.48
CA TYR A 225 -4.14 3.68 17.56
C TYR A 225 -3.71 4.43 16.30
N LEU A 226 -2.99 3.78 15.38
CA LEU A 226 -2.50 4.41 14.15
C LEU A 226 -3.43 4.14 12.94
N TYR A 227 -3.79 5.21 12.24
CA TYR A 227 -4.69 5.20 11.09
C TYR A 227 -4.14 6.07 9.95
N ILE A 228 -4.56 5.78 8.73
CA ILE A 228 -4.27 6.57 7.53
C ILE A 228 -5.61 7.10 6.98
N ALA A 229 -5.70 8.40 6.76
CA ALA A 229 -6.87 9.01 6.14
C ALA A 229 -6.98 8.62 4.66
N GLN A 230 -8.20 8.52 4.14
CA GLN A 230 -8.46 8.25 2.72
C GLN A 230 -9.29 9.40 2.12
N PRO A 231 -8.66 10.55 1.80
CA PRO A 231 -9.35 11.67 1.18
C PRO A 231 -9.86 11.31 -0.22
N PRO A 232 -10.91 11.98 -0.73
CA PRO A 232 -11.43 11.72 -2.06
C PRO A 232 -10.50 12.24 -3.16
N LEU A 233 -10.37 11.49 -4.25
CA LEU A 233 -9.55 11.87 -5.40
C LEU A 233 -10.31 12.79 -6.38
N TYR A 234 -11.64 12.67 -6.45
CA TYR A 234 -12.45 13.50 -7.34
C TYR A 234 -13.66 14.11 -6.64
N ARG A 235 -14.05 15.29 -7.14
CA ARG A 235 -15.36 15.90 -6.92
C ARG A 235 -16.05 16.07 -8.25
N ALA A 236 -17.26 15.54 -8.37
CA ALA A 236 -18.10 15.73 -9.53
C ALA A 236 -19.33 16.58 -9.16
N LYS A 237 -19.65 17.60 -9.97
CA LYS A 237 -20.77 18.52 -9.74
C LYS A 237 -21.64 18.64 -10.98
N LYS A 238 -22.96 18.48 -10.83
CA LYS A 238 -23.98 18.66 -11.89
C LYS A 238 -25.08 19.59 -11.37
N GLY A 239 -25.10 20.84 -11.84
CA GLY A 239 -26.04 21.85 -11.33
C GLY A 239 -25.87 22.09 -9.82
N ARG A 240 -26.88 21.73 -9.02
CA ARG A 240 -26.87 21.88 -7.56
C ARG A 240 -26.35 20.65 -6.81
N SER A 241 -26.33 19.47 -7.42
CA SER A 241 -25.80 18.27 -6.79
C SER A 241 -24.30 18.16 -6.99
N SER A 242 -23.60 17.71 -5.96
CA SER A 242 -22.20 17.30 -6.06
C SER A 242 -21.96 16.06 -5.22
N PHE A 243 -20.98 15.26 -5.62
CA PHE A 243 -20.52 14.12 -4.85
C PHE A 243 -19.01 14.00 -4.95
N PHE A 244 -18.44 13.30 -3.98
CA PHE A 244 -17.01 12.99 -3.90
C PHE A 244 -16.83 11.49 -4.13
N VAL A 245 -15.73 11.11 -4.76
CA VAL A 245 -15.35 9.71 -5.00
C VAL A 245 -13.88 9.52 -4.74
N ARG A 246 -13.51 8.34 -4.23
CA ARG A 246 -12.17 8.05 -3.72
C ARG A 246 -11.19 7.66 -4.82
N ASP A 247 -11.69 7.06 -5.88
CA ASP A 247 -10.88 6.58 -6.99
C ASP A 247 -11.67 6.68 -8.31
N GLU A 248 -10.98 6.35 -9.40
CA GLU A 248 -11.54 6.37 -10.74
C GLU A 248 -12.59 5.26 -10.97
N ASN A 249 -12.51 4.16 -10.23
CA ASN A 249 -13.49 3.07 -10.32
C ASN A 249 -14.84 3.53 -9.79
N GLU A 250 -14.87 4.12 -8.59
CA GLU A 250 -16.08 4.67 -7.97
C GLU A 250 -16.66 5.81 -8.83
N LEU A 251 -15.81 6.66 -9.41
CA LEU A 251 -16.25 7.67 -10.38
C LEU A 251 -16.98 7.04 -11.56
N THR A 252 -16.35 6.01 -12.16
CA THR A 252 -16.88 5.30 -13.32
C THR A 252 -18.22 4.63 -12.99
N GLU A 253 -18.33 3.95 -11.85
CA GLU A 253 -19.58 3.32 -11.40
C GLU A 253 -20.71 4.33 -11.30
N ARG A 254 -20.47 5.49 -10.68
CA ARG A 254 -21.52 6.51 -10.53
C ARG A 254 -21.93 7.12 -11.86
N LEU A 255 -20.98 7.37 -12.76
CA LEU A 255 -21.27 7.89 -14.09
C LEU A 255 -22.10 6.88 -14.89
N VAL A 256 -21.65 5.62 -14.96
CA VAL A 256 -22.36 4.56 -15.67
C VAL A 256 -23.73 4.31 -15.07
N LYS A 257 -23.87 4.33 -13.74
CA LYS A 257 -25.16 4.20 -13.06
C LYS A 257 -26.13 5.29 -13.48
N SER A 258 -25.68 6.55 -13.49
CA SER A 258 -26.52 7.67 -13.93
C SER A 258 -26.92 7.58 -15.41
N SER A 259 -26.04 7.06 -16.26
CA SER A 259 -26.32 6.86 -17.69
C SER A 259 -27.31 5.72 -17.92
N SER A 260 -27.19 4.65 -17.14
CA SER A 260 -28.04 3.45 -17.25
C SER A 260 -29.49 3.71 -16.85
N GLU A 261 -29.76 4.75 -16.05
CA GLU A 261 -31.11 5.20 -15.68
C GLU A 261 -31.85 5.93 -16.81
N ILE A 262 -31.15 6.35 -17.87
CA ILE A 262 -31.69 7.20 -18.95
C ILE A 262 -31.55 6.53 -20.33
N LEU A 263 -30.58 5.63 -20.48
CA LEU A 263 -30.28 4.93 -21.72
C LEU A 263 -30.82 3.50 -21.68
N THR A 264 -31.25 3.01 -22.84
CA THR A 264 -31.56 1.60 -23.08
C THR A 264 -30.64 1.07 -24.17
N LEU A 265 -29.96 -0.03 -23.89
CA LEU A 265 -29.16 -0.79 -24.86
C LEU A 265 -30.05 -1.81 -25.57
N THR A 266 -30.03 -1.81 -26.90
CA THR A 266 -30.60 -2.86 -27.73
C THR A 266 -29.46 -3.74 -28.23
N SER A 267 -29.48 -5.02 -27.86
CA SER A 267 -28.49 -6.02 -28.27
C SER A 267 -28.66 -6.41 -29.75
N GLU A 268 -27.69 -7.14 -30.29
CA GLU A 268 -27.78 -7.76 -31.63
C GLU A 268 -29.05 -8.63 -31.77
N ASN A 269 -29.35 -9.39 -30.71
CA ASN A 269 -30.51 -10.28 -30.62
C ASN A 269 -31.86 -9.55 -30.44
N GLY A 270 -31.88 -8.21 -30.47
CA GLY A 270 -33.06 -7.38 -30.24
C GLY A 270 -33.52 -7.27 -28.79
N LYS A 271 -32.76 -7.80 -27.82
CA LYS A 271 -33.04 -7.67 -26.39
C LYS A 271 -32.78 -6.24 -25.95
N LYS A 272 -33.75 -5.63 -25.26
CA LYS A 272 -33.61 -4.30 -24.66
C LYS A 272 -33.22 -4.40 -23.19
N ILE A 273 -32.16 -3.70 -22.82
CA ILE A 273 -31.52 -3.74 -21.51
C ILE A 273 -31.41 -2.29 -21.01
N GLY A 274 -32.06 -1.98 -19.89
CA GLY A 274 -32.07 -0.63 -19.30
C GLY A 274 -31.99 -0.69 -17.78
N GLY A 275 -31.80 0.47 -17.14
CA GLY A 275 -31.80 0.59 -15.68
C GLY A 275 -30.70 -0.22 -15.00
N GLU A 276 -31.08 -1.03 -14.01
CA GLU A 276 -30.14 -1.86 -13.25
C GLU A 276 -29.45 -2.92 -14.10
N GLU A 277 -30.16 -3.53 -15.05
CA GLU A 277 -29.59 -4.57 -15.91
C GLU A 277 -28.47 -3.99 -16.78
N LEU A 278 -28.68 -2.80 -17.35
CA LEU A 278 -27.65 -2.09 -18.14
C LEU A 278 -26.44 -1.72 -17.28
N PHE A 279 -26.67 -1.29 -16.04
CA PHE A 279 -25.58 -0.99 -15.12
C PHE A 279 -24.72 -2.23 -14.84
N GLN A 280 -25.35 -3.37 -14.52
CA GLN A 280 -24.63 -4.62 -14.26
C GLN A 280 -23.88 -5.11 -15.50
N THR A 281 -24.50 -5.06 -16.68
CA THR A 281 -23.84 -5.39 -17.95
C THR A 281 -22.64 -4.49 -18.20
N ALA A 282 -22.75 -3.18 -17.99
CA ALA A 282 -21.62 -2.26 -18.14
C ALA A 282 -20.48 -2.56 -17.15
N MET A 283 -20.80 -3.01 -15.92
CA MET A 283 -19.78 -3.45 -14.95
C MET A 283 -19.08 -4.73 -15.39
N GLN A 284 -19.79 -5.68 -16.00
CA GLN A 284 -19.21 -6.88 -16.62
C GLN A 284 -18.29 -6.52 -17.79
N ILE A 285 -18.72 -5.61 -18.68
CA ILE A 285 -17.89 -5.11 -19.78
C ILE A 285 -16.61 -4.46 -19.24
N ARG A 286 -16.70 -3.69 -18.16
CA ARG A 286 -15.54 -3.05 -17.53
C ARG A 286 -14.57 -4.07 -16.94
N LEU A 287 -15.08 -5.12 -16.30
CA LEU A 287 -14.27 -6.20 -15.75
C LEU A 287 -13.53 -6.94 -16.87
N TYR A 288 -14.27 -7.31 -17.93
CA TYR A 288 -13.71 -7.90 -19.15
C TYR A 288 -12.64 -7.01 -19.78
N LYS A 289 -12.90 -5.70 -19.96
CA LYS A 289 -11.91 -4.73 -20.46
C LYS A 289 -10.65 -4.71 -19.59
N THR A 290 -10.81 -4.79 -18.28
CA THR A 290 -9.69 -4.79 -17.33
C THR A 290 -8.81 -6.03 -17.48
N HIS A 291 -9.40 -7.22 -17.64
CA HIS A 291 -8.63 -8.45 -17.88
C HIS A 291 -8.02 -8.46 -19.29
N TYR A 292 -8.77 -8.00 -20.29
CA TYR A 292 -8.30 -7.86 -21.67
C TYR A 292 -7.07 -6.94 -21.76
N ASP A 293 -7.11 -5.75 -21.18
CA ASP A 293 -6.00 -4.79 -21.21
C ASP A 293 -4.75 -5.33 -20.49
N ARG A 294 -4.94 -6.09 -19.40
CA ARG A 294 -3.83 -6.75 -18.67
C ARG A 294 -3.14 -7.83 -19.50
N LEU A 295 -3.89 -8.60 -20.29
CA LEU A 295 -3.33 -9.66 -21.14
C LEU A 295 -2.79 -9.09 -22.46
N CYS A 296 -3.40 -8.03 -22.98
CA CYS A 296 -3.11 -7.43 -24.29
C CYS A 296 -2.11 -6.26 -24.21
N TYR A 297 -1.18 -6.26 -23.24
CA TYR A 297 -0.21 -5.17 -23.05
C TYR A 297 0.85 -5.05 -24.18
N ASN A 298 0.97 -6.08 -25.02
CA ASN A 298 1.83 -6.09 -26.20
C ASN A 298 1.01 -6.49 -27.44
N PRO A 299 1.29 -5.92 -28.64
CA PRO A 299 0.62 -6.30 -29.89
C PRO A 299 0.54 -7.81 -30.16
N ASN A 300 1.61 -8.56 -29.92
CA ASN A 300 1.64 -10.00 -30.22
C ASN A 300 0.75 -10.80 -29.26
N LEU A 301 0.69 -10.40 -27.98
CA LEU A 301 -0.26 -10.98 -27.03
C LEU A 301 -1.70 -10.62 -27.36
N LYS A 302 -1.96 -9.39 -27.82
CA LYS A 302 -3.28 -8.98 -28.28
C LYS A 302 -3.76 -9.84 -29.45
N MET A 303 -2.89 -10.11 -30.42
CA MET A 303 -3.20 -11.00 -31.54
C MET A 303 -3.47 -12.43 -31.06
N LEU A 304 -2.65 -12.95 -30.13
CA LEU A 304 -2.87 -14.27 -29.53
C LEU A 304 -4.24 -14.33 -28.84
N VAL A 305 -4.52 -13.42 -27.91
CA VAL A 305 -5.76 -13.39 -27.14
C VAL A 305 -6.98 -13.30 -28.07
N ASN A 306 -6.95 -12.42 -29.08
CA ASN A 306 -8.03 -12.31 -30.05
C ASN A 306 -8.23 -13.60 -30.86
N LEU A 307 -7.15 -14.29 -31.20
CA LEU A 307 -7.21 -15.57 -31.90
C LEU A 307 -7.85 -16.65 -31.02
N LEU A 308 -7.44 -16.74 -29.74
CA LEU A 308 -8.00 -17.70 -28.79
C LEU A 308 -9.51 -17.45 -28.56
N LEU A 309 -9.90 -16.18 -28.36
CA LEU A 309 -11.31 -15.77 -28.19
C LEU A 309 -12.16 -16.08 -29.44
N LYS A 310 -11.66 -15.73 -30.63
CA LYS A 310 -12.34 -15.98 -31.90
C LYS A 310 -12.66 -17.46 -32.10
N HIS A 311 -11.76 -18.33 -31.66
CA HIS A 311 -11.89 -19.78 -31.78
C HIS A 311 -12.44 -20.46 -30.52
N GLN A 312 -12.87 -19.68 -29.52
CA GLN A 312 -13.41 -20.16 -28.25
C GLN A 312 -12.52 -21.18 -27.54
N ILE A 313 -11.20 -20.92 -27.53
CA ILE A 313 -10.23 -21.82 -26.90
C ILE A 313 -10.15 -21.53 -25.42
N GLU A 314 -10.50 -22.52 -24.61
CA GLU A 314 -10.26 -22.50 -23.17
C GLU A 314 -8.78 -22.83 -22.89
N ILE A 315 -8.17 -22.08 -21.98
CA ILE A 315 -6.83 -22.36 -21.46
C ILE A 315 -7.00 -22.56 -19.96
N ASP A 316 -6.70 -23.77 -19.49
CA ASP A 316 -6.70 -24.10 -18.08
C ASP A 316 -5.33 -23.76 -17.44
N LEU A 317 -5.15 -24.11 -16.17
CA LEU A 317 -3.90 -23.85 -15.45
C LEU A 317 -2.73 -24.65 -16.06
N GLY A 318 -1.91 -23.98 -16.87
CA GLY A 318 -0.71 -24.55 -17.47
C GLY A 318 0.32 -23.50 -17.89
N GLY A 319 1.59 -23.92 -18.01
CA GLY A 319 2.69 -23.07 -18.50
C GLY A 319 2.72 -22.94 -20.03
N ALA A 320 3.81 -22.41 -20.59
CA ALA A 320 3.93 -22.15 -22.03
C ALA A 320 3.67 -23.39 -22.90
N GLU A 321 4.10 -24.57 -22.47
CA GLU A 321 3.89 -25.82 -23.21
C GLU A 321 2.40 -26.19 -23.35
N HIS A 322 1.61 -25.95 -22.30
CA HIS A 322 0.17 -26.21 -22.35
C HIS A 322 -0.51 -25.26 -23.35
N ILE A 323 -0.17 -23.97 -23.29
CA ILE A 323 -0.67 -22.96 -24.23
C ILE A 323 -0.31 -23.35 -25.67
N ILE A 324 0.94 -23.77 -25.92
CA ILE A 324 1.39 -24.24 -27.23
C ILE A 324 0.60 -25.47 -27.69
N ASN A 325 0.27 -26.40 -26.79
CA ASN A 325 -0.52 -27.58 -27.13
C ASN A 325 -1.97 -27.22 -27.52
N CYS A 326 -2.64 -26.35 -26.75
CA CYS A 326 -3.98 -25.87 -27.06
C CYS A 326 -4.02 -25.16 -28.42
N ILE A 327 -3.01 -24.33 -28.68
CA ILE A 327 -2.85 -23.64 -29.96
C ILE A 327 -2.53 -24.63 -31.10
N SER A 328 -1.73 -25.66 -30.86
CA SER A 328 -1.38 -26.67 -31.88
C SER A 328 -2.60 -27.48 -32.32
N GLY A 329 -3.55 -27.71 -31.41
CA GLY A 329 -4.83 -28.35 -31.71
C GLY A 329 -5.66 -27.59 -32.76
N LEU A 330 -5.46 -26.27 -32.93
CA LEU A 330 -6.15 -25.49 -33.95
C LEU A 330 -5.84 -25.93 -35.37
N LYS A 331 -4.68 -26.55 -35.62
CA LYS A 331 -4.32 -27.07 -36.94
C LYS A 331 -5.31 -28.15 -37.42
N GLU A 332 -5.89 -28.92 -36.50
CA GLU A 332 -6.87 -29.94 -36.84
C GLU A 332 -8.24 -29.35 -37.19
N ILE A 333 -8.56 -28.17 -36.65
CA ILE A 333 -9.86 -27.51 -36.78
C ILE A 333 -9.83 -26.48 -37.93
N TYR A 334 -8.68 -25.84 -38.18
CA TYR A 334 -8.50 -24.76 -39.15
C TYR A 334 -7.33 -25.05 -40.09
N PRO A 335 -7.57 -25.53 -41.33
CA PRO A 335 -6.53 -25.95 -42.27
C PRO A 335 -5.53 -24.86 -42.67
N ASP A 336 -5.95 -23.59 -42.61
CA ASP A 336 -5.13 -22.42 -42.94
C ASP A 336 -4.19 -21.99 -41.79
N TYR A 337 -4.21 -22.72 -40.68
CA TYR A 337 -3.41 -22.45 -39.49
C TYR A 337 -2.06 -23.17 -39.53
N LYS A 338 -0.96 -22.44 -39.32
CA LYS A 338 0.40 -22.99 -39.34
C LYS A 338 1.19 -22.52 -38.11
N LEU A 339 1.47 -23.46 -37.21
CA LEU A 339 2.35 -23.21 -36.06
C LEU A 339 3.76 -23.72 -36.37
N THR A 340 4.75 -22.84 -36.25
CA THR A 340 6.16 -23.18 -36.41
C THR A 340 6.92 -22.81 -35.14
N LEU A 341 7.48 -23.83 -34.47
CA LEU A 341 8.40 -23.63 -33.36
C LEU A 341 9.80 -23.40 -33.95
N ASN A 342 10.44 -22.28 -33.64
CA ASN A 342 11.77 -21.97 -34.18
C ASN A 342 12.84 -22.11 -33.07
N PRO A 343 13.56 -23.25 -33.00
CA PRO A 343 14.52 -23.53 -31.93
C PRO A 343 15.88 -22.83 -32.09
N GLU A 344 16.12 -22.07 -33.17
CA GLU A 344 17.47 -21.61 -33.53
C GLU A 344 17.88 -20.21 -33.03
N LYS A 345 16.96 -19.42 -32.45
CA LYS A 345 17.32 -18.15 -31.78
C LYS A 345 17.48 -18.40 -30.29
N GLN A 346 18.49 -17.78 -29.65
CA GLN A 346 18.87 -17.95 -28.24
C GLN A 346 17.77 -17.66 -27.18
N GLY A 347 16.54 -17.38 -27.59
CA GLY A 347 15.33 -17.61 -26.81
C GLY A 347 14.33 -18.34 -27.71
N ASN A 348 13.82 -19.50 -27.28
CA ASN A 348 12.82 -20.27 -28.01
C ASN A 348 11.65 -19.36 -28.41
N ASN A 349 11.51 -19.01 -29.69
CA ASN A 349 10.37 -18.21 -30.17
C ASN A 349 9.35 -19.14 -30.81
N VAL A 350 8.08 -18.89 -30.51
CA VAL A 350 6.91 -19.52 -31.12
C VAL A 350 6.40 -18.59 -32.20
N LEU A 351 6.39 -19.07 -33.45
CA LEU A 351 5.79 -18.35 -34.57
C LEU A 351 4.45 -18.99 -34.91
N ILE A 352 3.40 -18.18 -34.86
CA ILE A 352 2.03 -18.55 -35.22
C ILE A 352 1.68 -17.82 -36.51
N GLU A 353 1.35 -18.57 -37.56
CA GLU A 353 0.78 -18.01 -38.80
C GLU A 353 -0.70 -18.37 -38.89
N ALA A 354 -1.56 -17.36 -38.92
CA ALA A 354 -3.00 -17.54 -39.01
C ALA A 354 -3.61 -16.45 -39.91
N ASN A 355 -4.41 -16.83 -40.91
CA ASN A 355 -5.12 -15.89 -41.80
C ASN A 355 -4.23 -14.83 -42.49
N GLY A 356 -2.96 -15.16 -42.77
CA GLY A 356 -1.99 -14.22 -43.36
C GLY A 356 -1.31 -13.28 -42.36
N GLU A 357 -1.62 -13.38 -41.07
CA GLU A 357 -0.94 -12.67 -40.00
C GLU A 357 0.11 -13.58 -39.34
N GLN A 358 1.25 -13.00 -38.96
CA GLN A 358 2.31 -13.67 -38.23
C GLN A 358 2.41 -13.11 -36.81
N ILE A 359 2.30 -13.98 -35.81
CA ILE A 359 2.47 -13.65 -34.39
C ILE A 359 3.77 -14.30 -33.92
N GLU A 360 4.75 -13.48 -33.54
CA GLU A 360 6.01 -13.96 -32.95
C GLU A 360 5.98 -13.76 -31.43
N LEU A 361 6.02 -14.85 -30.67
CA LEU A 361 6.02 -14.84 -29.20
C LEU A 361 7.30 -15.47 -28.69
N SER A 362 7.95 -14.87 -27.70
CA SER A 362 9.04 -15.56 -27.00
C SER A 362 8.47 -16.55 -25.98
N PHE A 363 9.19 -17.63 -25.71
CA PHE A 363 8.78 -18.62 -24.71
C PHE A 363 8.60 -17.99 -23.33
N ASN A 364 9.47 -17.05 -22.94
CA ASN A 364 9.33 -16.31 -21.69
C ASN A 364 8.04 -15.49 -21.64
N LEU A 365 7.58 -14.95 -22.78
CA LEU A 365 6.33 -14.20 -22.84
C LEU A 365 5.12 -15.12 -22.63
N LEU A 366 5.15 -16.32 -23.22
CA LEU A 366 4.13 -17.35 -23.00
C LEU A 366 4.16 -17.90 -21.58
N GLU A 367 5.34 -18.07 -20.99
CA GLU A 367 5.48 -18.57 -19.62
C GLU A 367 4.93 -17.58 -18.59
N ASN A 368 5.02 -16.27 -18.88
CA ASN A 368 4.44 -15.22 -18.06
C ASN A 368 2.96 -14.90 -18.42
N PHE A 369 2.37 -15.63 -19.37
CA PHE A 369 0.96 -15.47 -19.70
C PHE A 369 0.09 -15.97 -18.54
N SER A 370 -0.78 -15.10 -18.03
CA SER A 370 -1.66 -15.44 -16.92
C SER A 370 -2.84 -16.28 -17.41
N ALA A 371 -2.70 -17.61 -17.38
CA ALA A 371 -3.79 -18.54 -17.70
C ALA A 371 -5.02 -18.31 -16.80
N TYR A 372 -4.80 -17.92 -15.53
CA TYR A 372 -5.88 -17.55 -14.61
C TYR A 372 -6.65 -16.32 -15.09
N ASP A 373 -5.96 -15.20 -15.41
CA ASP A 373 -6.65 -14.01 -15.92
C ASP A 373 -7.33 -14.30 -17.26
N TYR A 374 -6.74 -15.13 -18.11
CA TYR A 374 -7.35 -15.53 -19.38
C TYR A 374 -8.63 -16.34 -19.17
N SER A 375 -8.63 -17.34 -18.29
CA SER A 375 -9.81 -18.15 -17.98
C SER A 375 -10.96 -17.28 -17.45
N GLN A 376 -10.68 -16.36 -16.51
CA GLN A 376 -11.69 -15.41 -16.03
C GLN A 376 -12.24 -14.53 -17.16
N MET A 377 -11.34 -13.97 -17.97
CA MET A 377 -11.71 -13.14 -19.13
C MET A 377 -12.53 -13.93 -20.18
N PHE A 378 -12.24 -15.22 -20.36
CA PHE A 378 -12.93 -16.09 -21.30
C PHE A 378 -14.38 -16.34 -20.87
N ASP A 379 -14.61 -16.65 -19.60
CA ASP A 379 -15.95 -16.82 -19.04
C ASP A 379 -16.77 -15.51 -19.15
N GLU A 380 -16.15 -14.38 -18.84
CA GLU A 380 -16.74 -13.05 -18.99
C GLU A 380 -17.11 -12.75 -20.45
N HIS A 381 -16.22 -13.09 -21.39
CA HIS A 381 -16.45 -12.92 -22.82
C HIS A 381 -17.64 -13.75 -23.31
N LEU A 382 -17.72 -15.03 -22.93
CA LEU A 382 -18.83 -15.90 -23.29
C LEU A 382 -20.17 -15.39 -22.74
N GLY A 383 -20.18 -14.97 -21.46
CA GLY A 383 -21.38 -14.40 -20.84
C GLY A 383 -21.87 -13.12 -21.52
N LEU A 384 -20.95 -12.22 -21.91
CA LEU A 384 -21.28 -11.01 -22.65
C LEU A 384 -21.77 -11.31 -24.07
N LYS A 385 -21.14 -12.27 -24.76
CA LYS A 385 -21.54 -12.72 -26.10
C LYS A 385 -22.94 -13.32 -26.09
N GLU A 386 -23.28 -14.14 -25.09
CA GLU A 386 -24.63 -14.69 -24.94
C GLU A 386 -25.67 -13.60 -24.64
N ALA A 387 -25.32 -12.63 -23.78
CA ALA A 387 -26.24 -11.58 -23.35
C ALA A 387 -26.50 -10.50 -24.41
N LEU A 388 -25.46 -10.12 -25.17
CA LEU A 388 -25.47 -8.93 -26.05
C LEU A 388 -25.28 -9.22 -27.54
N GLY A 389 -24.71 -10.37 -27.90
CA GLY A 389 -24.08 -10.54 -29.21
C GLY A 389 -22.72 -9.85 -29.29
N GLU A 390 -22.11 -9.85 -30.48
CA GLU A 390 -20.79 -9.25 -30.70
C GLU A 390 -20.86 -7.87 -31.36
N GLU A 391 -21.84 -7.66 -32.25
CA GLU A 391 -21.97 -6.46 -33.08
C GLU A 391 -23.38 -5.87 -33.03
N GLY A 392 -23.61 -4.73 -33.70
CA GLY A 392 -24.96 -4.17 -33.87
C GLY A 392 -25.61 -3.68 -32.57
N LEU A 393 -24.81 -3.12 -31.66
CA LEU A 393 -25.27 -2.63 -30.36
C LEU A 393 -25.78 -1.20 -30.48
N VAL A 394 -27.00 -0.93 -30.03
CA VAL A 394 -27.60 0.41 -30.15
C VAL A 394 -27.99 0.96 -28.78
N LEU A 395 -27.46 2.12 -28.40
CA LEU A 395 -27.94 2.85 -27.22
C LEU A 395 -28.93 3.92 -27.65
N THR A 396 -30.12 3.90 -27.06
CA THR A 396 -31.16 4.90 -27.28
C THR A 396 -31.44 5.67 -25.99
N GLU A 397 -31.50 7.00 -26.10
CA GLU A 397 -31.93 7.87 -25.01
C GLU A 397 -33.46 7.88 -24.90
N GLU A 398 -33.99 7.48 -23.74
CA GLU A 398 -35.44 7.31 -23.54
C GLU A 398 -36.23 8.62 -23.73
N LYS A 399 -35.61 9.78 -23.50
CA LYS A 399 -36.29 11.09 -23.52
C LYS A 399 -36.16 11.84 -24.84
N GLU A 400 -34.98 11.81 -25.46
CA GLU A 400 -34.71 12.56 -26.69
C GLU A 400 -34.87 11.70 -27.94
N GLY A 401 -34.86 10.37 -27.79
CA GLY A 401 -34.96 9.43 -28.91
C GLY A 401 -33.70 9.33 -29.76
N GLU A 402 -32.63 10.06 -29.41
CA GLU A 402 -31.32 9.94 -30.06
C GLU A 402 -30.79 8.51 -29.86
N SER A 403 -30.31 7.90 -30.95
CA SER A 403 -29.75 6.56 -30.95
C SER A 403 -28.33 6.58 -31.51
N ASN A 404 -27.45 5.78 -30.91
CA ASN A 404 -26.05 5.64 -31.32
C ASN A 404 -25.72 4.16 -31.48
N ASP A 405 -25.16 3.81 -32.63
CA ASP A 405 -24.74 2.44 -32.98
C ASP A 405 -23.26 2.22 -32.64
N PHE A 406 -22.94 1.04 -32.11
CA PHE A 406 -21.61 0.65 -31.68
C PHE A 406 -21.24 -0.74 -32.23
N GLN A 407 -19.95 -0.93 -32.50
CA GLN A 407 -19.40 -2.17 -33.04
C GLN A 407 -18.65 -2.99 -31.97
N SER A 408 -18.49 -2.46 -30.76
CA SER A 408 -17.86 -3.20 -29.67
C SER A 408 -18.45 -2.85 -28.30
N TRP A 409 -18.35 -3.79 -27.36
CA TRP A 409 -18.72 -3.56 -25.97
C TRP A 409 -17.93 -2.42 -25.33
N PHE A 410 -16.65 -2.25 -25.72
CA PHE A 410 -15.79 -1.18 -25.18
C PHE A 410 -16.29 0.21 -25.57
N GLU A 411 -16.77 0.38 -26.81
CA GLU A 411 -17.37 1.64 -27.26
C GLU A 411 -18.66 1.96 -26.48
N VAL A 412 -19.49 0.95 -26.20
CA VAL A 412 -20.69 1.10 -25.37
C VAL A 412 -20.31 1.61 -23.97
N LEU A 413 -19.33 0.98 -23.32
CA LEU A 413 -18.85 1.41 -22.00
C LEU A 413 -18.30 2.84 -22.03
N ASP A 414 -17.47 3.17 -23.01
CA ASP A 414 -16.88 4.50 -23.14
C ASP A 414 -17.96 5.57 -23.41
N PHE A 415 -18.99 5.25 -24.19
CA PHE A 415 -20.15 6.11 -24.38
C PHE A 415 -20.93 6.31 -23.08
N LEU A 416 -21.25 5.25 -22.34
CA LEU A 416 -21.96 5.36 -21.05
C LEU A 416 -21.21 6.25 -20.07
N ILE A 417 -19.88 6.14 -20.00
CA ILE A 417 -19.03 7.00 -19.17
C ILE A 417 -19.11 8.46 -19.64
N ASN A 418 -18.94 8.72 -20.93
CA ASN A 418 -18.93 10.07 -21.48
C ASN A 418 -20.30 10.75 -21.41
N PHE A 419 -21.38 10.00 -21.62
CA PHE A 419 -22.75 10.48 -21.45
C PHE A 419 -23.00 10.93 -20.00
N GLY A 420 -22.57 10.12 -19.02
CA GLY A 420 -22.67 10.45 -17.60
C GLY A 420 -21.91 11.73 -17.25
N LYS A 421 -20.74 11.95 -17.88
CA LYS A 421 -19.93 13.17 -17.72
C LYS A 421 -20.58 14.42 -18.33
N LYS A 422 -21.50 14.29 -19.28
CA LYS A 422 -22.11 15.42 -20.00
C LYS A 422 -22.79 16.39 -19.01
N GLY A 423 -22.34 17.64 -19.05
CA GLY A 423 -22.83 18.71 -18.15
C GLY A 423 -22.33 18.63 -16.71
N MET A 424 -21.37 17.75 -16.41
CA MET A 424 -20.70 17.68 -15.10
C MET A 424 -19.37 18.42 -15.12
N TYR A 425 -19.09 19.15 -14.04
CA TYR A 425 -17.75 19.63 -13.73
C TYR A 425 -17.07 18.61 -12.81
N ILE A 426 -16.00 17.97 -13.30
CA ILE A 426 -15.21 17.00 -12.54
C ILE A 426 -13.86 17.63 -12.21
N GLN A 427 -13.60 17.80 -10.92
CA GLN A 427 -12.34 18.28 -10.37
C GLN A 427 -11.59 17.09 -9.76
N ARG A 428 -10.34 16.89 -10.16
CA ARG A 428 -9.41 15.97 -9.49
C ARG A 428 -8.61 16.76 -8.45
N TYR A 429 -8.58 16.27 -7.22
CA TYR A 429 -7.73 16.84 -6.17
C TYR A 429 -6.33 16.24 -6.27
N LYS A 430 -5.30 17.09 -6.30
CA LYS A 430 -3.90 16.63 -6.25
C LYS A 430 -3.32 16.69 -4.84
N GLY A 431 -3.78 17.64 -4.04
CA GLY A 431 -3.37 17.78 -2.65
C GLY A 431 -4.52 18.23 -1.77
N LEU A 432 -4.42 17.94 -0.48
CA LEU A 432 -5.38 18.29 0.56
C LEU A 432 -5.57 19.80 0.68
N GLY A 433 -4.54 20.58 0.34
CA GLY A 433 -4.59 22.05 0.35
C GLY A 433 -5.53 22.65 -0.72
N GLU A 434 -5.95 21.87 -1.72
CA GLU A 434 -6.91 22.33 -2.74
C GLU A 434 -8.36 22.30 -2.23
N MET A 435 -8.63 21.57 -1.14
CA MET A 435 -9.94 21.52 -0.51
C MET A 435 -10.10 22.72 0.43
N ASN A 436 -11.26 23.37 0.36
CA ASN A 436 -11.63 24.35 1.38
C ASN A 436 -11.94 23.63 2.72
N PRO A 437 -11.94 24.35 3.86
CA PRO A 437 -12.15 23.72 5.17
C PRO A 437 -13.44 22.90 5.30
N GLU A 438 -14.52 23.35 4.65
CA GLU A 438 -15.83 22.67 4.65
C GLU A 438 -15.76 21.35 3.87
N GLN A 439 -15.14 21.33 2.69
CA GLN A 439 -14.94 20.12 1.89
C GLN A 439 -14.06 19.12 2.64
N LEU A 440 -12.99 19.60 3.28
CA LEU A 440 -12.11 18.73 4.05
C LEU A 440 -12.85 18.11 5.25
N TRP A 441 -13.74 18.87 5.89
CA TRP A 441 -14.63 18.36 6.93
C TRP A 441 -15.58 17.28 6.41
N GLU A 442 -16.38 17.62 5.38
CA GLU A 442 -17.41 16.74 4.81
C GLU A 442 -16.87 15.44 4.20
N THR A 443 -15.57 15.37 3.95
CA THR A 443 -14.95 14.21 3.26
C THR A 443 -14.00 13.43 4.15
N THR A 444 -13.15 14.12 4.93
CA THR A 444 -11.96 13.51 5.52
C THR A 444 -11.93 13.64 7.04
N LEU A 445 -12.52 14.70 7.62
CA LEU A 445 -12.49 14.92 9.08
C LEU A 445 -13.74 14.41 9.80
N ASP A 446 -14.93 14.48 9.19
CA ASP A 446 -16.19 14.10 9.83
C ASP A 446 -16.23 12.58 10.12
N PRO A 447 -16.30 12.16 11.40
CA PRO A 447 -16.35 10.76 11.79
C PRO A 447 -17.49 9.93 11.19
N LYS A 448 -18.56 10.57 10.70
CA LYS A 448 -19.73 9.89 10.14
C LYS A 448 -19.54 9.41 8.70
N VAL A 449 -18.63 10.04 7.96
CA VAL A 449 -18.49 9.86 6.50
C VAL A 449 -17.07 9.47 6.09
N ARG A 450 -16.06 9.87 6.87
CA ARG A 450 -14.66 9.60 6.54
C ARG A 450 -14.36 8.10 6.52
N THR A 451 -13.41 7.72 5.69
CA THR A 451 -12.82 6.38 5.68
C THR A 451 -11.40 6.45 6.24
N LEU A 452 -11.11 5.59 7.22
CA LEU A 452 -9.78 5.45 7.82
C LEU A 452 -9.26 4.04 7.60
N LYS A 453 -8.01 3.90 7.18
CA LYS A 453 -7.31 2.61 7.11
C LYS A 453 -6.52 2.40 8.40
N LYS A 454 -6.91 1.42 9.20
CA LYS A 454 -6.18 1.04 10.41
C LYS A 454 -4.87 0.35 10.04
N VAL A 455 -3.76 0.78 10.65
CA VAL A 455 -2.45 0.15 10.45
C VAL A 455 -2.34 -1.05 11.38
N THR A 456 -1.87 -2.19 10.87
CA THR A 456 -1.66 -3.44 11.62
C THR A 456 -0.27 -4.00 11.32
N ILE A 457 0.27 -4.76 12.27
CA ILE A 457 1.49 -5.57 12.07
C ILE A 457 1.05 -7.03 12.06
N GLU A 458 1.07 -7.65 10.89
CA GLU A 458 0.67 -9.05 10.71
C GLU A 458 1.86 -10.00 10.92
N ASP A 459 2.95 -9.76 10.18
CA ASP A 459 4.21 -10.47 10.31
C ASP A 459 5.35 -9.48 10.59
N ILE A 460 5.94 -9.58 11.79
CA ILE A 460 7.03 -8.72 12.24
C ILE A 460 8.30 -8.98 11.42
N VAL A 461 8.58 -10.24 11.06
CA VAL A 461 9.81 -10.63 10.36
C VAL A 461 9.77 -10.13 8.92
N GLU A 462 8.65 -10.35 8.24
CA GLU A 462 8.48 -9.86 6.86
C GLU A 462 8.48 -8.32 6.81
N SER A 463 7.73 -7.68 7.72
CA SER A 463 7.68 -6.22 7.80
C SER A 463 9.07 -5.61 8.06
N ASP A 464 9.85 -6.22 8.97
CA ASP A 464 11.22 -5.80 9.25
C ASP A 464 12.12 -5.86 8.01
N GLY A 465 12.06 -6.98 7.27
CA GLY A 465 12.79 -7.15 6.03
C GLY A 465 12.44 -6.08 4.99
N ILE A 466 11.15 -5.79 4.81
CA ILE A 466 10.69 -4.76 3.87
C ILE A 466 11.20 -3.37 4.26
N PHE A 467 11.08 -2.98 5.53
CA PHE A 467 11.61 -1.68 5.98
C PHE A 467 13.12 -1.60 5.82
N THR A 468 13.87 -2.66 6.11
CA THR A 468 15.33 -2.65 5.92
C THR A 468 15.73 -2.57 4.44
N ILE A 469 15.03 -3.24 3.54
CA ILE A 469 15.28 -3.14 2.08
C ILE A 469 14.96 -1.72 1.57
N LEU A 470 13.76 -1.22 1.86
CA LEU A 470 13.28 0.05 1.31
C LEU A 470 13.92 1.26 1.98
N MET A 471 14.14 1.21 3.30
CA MET A 471 14.61 2.36 4.09
C MET A 471 16.08 2.28 4.49
N GLY A 472 16.74 1.12 4.35
CA GLY A 472 18.15 0.92 4.71
C GLY A 472 19.18 1.41 3.68
N ASP A 473 20.46 1.16 3.92
CA ASP A 473 21.55 1.73 3.12
C ASP A 473 21.91 0.97 1.85
N HIS A 474 21.47 -0.27 1.71
CA HIS A 474 21.82 -1.11 0.57
C HIS A 474 21.01 -0.73 -0.68
N VAL A 475 21.71 -0.29 -1.72
CA VAL A 475 21.10 0.15 -2.99
C VAL A 475 20.62 -1.04 -3.82
N GLU A 476 21.44 -2.09 -3.95
CA GLU A 476 21.16 -3.22 -4.85
C GLU A 476 19.88 -3.99 -4.50
N PRO A 477 19.64 -4.41 -3.23
CA PRO A 477 18.43 -5.12 -2.87
C PRO A 477 17.18 -4.27 -3.08
N ARG A 478 17.27 -2.97 -2.80
CA ARG A 478 16.19 -2.02 -3.04
C ARG A 478 15.87 -1.91 -4.53
N ARG A 479 16.90 -1.81 -5.37
CA ARG A 479 16.74 -1.73 -6.82
C ARG A 479 16.03 -2.98 -7.36
N ASN A 480 16.50 -4.17 -6.97
CA ASN A 480 15.88 -5.43 -7.40
C ASN A 480 14.41 -5.50 -6.97
N PHE A 481 14.12 -5.12 -5.71
CA PHE A 481 12.75 -5.06 -5.21
C PHE A 481 11.87 -4.12 -6.04
N ILE A 482 12.39 -2.94 -6.43
CA ILE A 482 11.66 -1.99 -7.28
C ILE A 482 11.44 -2.58 -8.67
N GLU A 483 12.47 -3.17 -9.30
CA GLU A 483 12.38 -3.74 -10.64
C GLU A 483 11.38 -4.91 -10.71
N GLU A 484 11.39 -5.81 -9.73
CA GLU A 484 10.47 -6.95 -9.63
C GLU A 484 9.01 -6.52 -9.41
N ASN A 485 8.79 -5.40 -8.72
CA ASN A 485 7.45 -4.92 -8.37
C ASN A 485 6.95 -3.77 -9.24
N ALA A 486 7.77 -3.20 -10.13
CA ALA A 486 7.44 -2.03 -10.94
C ALA A 486 6.16 -2.24 -11.78
N LEU A 487 6.00 -3.43 -12.37
CA LEU A 487 4.84 -3.77 -13.21
C LEU A 487 3.56 -4.01 -12.40
N ARG A 488 3.65 -4.17 -11.08
CA ARG A 488 2.51 -4.38 -10.19
C ARG A 488 1.90 -3.07 -9.67
N VAL A 489 2.61 -1.95 -9.84
CA VAL A 489 2.16 -0.65 -9.35
C VAL A 489 1.14 -0.04 -10.32
N LYS A 490 -0.14 -0.06 -9.93
CA LYS A 490 -1.24 0.56 -10.69
C LYS A 490 -1.48 2.03 -10.34
N ASN A 491 -1.02 2.46 -9.17
CA ASN A 491 -1.28 3.80 -8.61
C ASN A 491 0.02 4.62 -8.51
N LEU A 492 0.82 4.66 -9.57
CA LEU A 492 1.86 5.68 -9.70
C LEU A 492 1.20 6.90 -10.33
N ASP A 493 0.89 7.90 -9.51
CA ASP A 493 0.59 9.23 -10.01
C ASP A 493 1.82 9.74 -10.78
N VAL A 494 1.65 9.89 -12.09
CA VAL A 494 2.52 10.73 -12.93
C VAL A 494 2.09 12.17 -12.79
#